data_AF-U9TFG6-F1
#
_entry.id   AF-U9TFG6-F1
#
_cell.length_a   1.000
_cell.length_b   1.000
_cell.length_c   1.000
_cell.angle_alpha   90.00
_cell.angle_beta   90.00
_cell.angle_gamma   90.00
#
_symmetry.space_group_name_H-M   'P 1'
#
loop_
_entity.id
_entity.type
_entity.pdbx_description
1 polymer ?
#
loop_
_entity_poly.entity_id
_entity_poly.type
_entity_poly.pdbx_seq_one_letter_code
_entity_poly.pdbx_strand_id
1 'polypeptide(L)'
;MLIPDVLCEIFKYLDDRDEIVGSRTFRSLHACLLVNRRWCESAVSILWSNPFHRCHKRGGKALVQILLNCLNNEERQDLLEDGIYLPFNKSDTPIFDYPNFLKNLDYYQMILFVRSWCSLLDDTSDQYVVAILRSLLRLFADRSASLSSLTIRSAGLDDDKFMLLASPEVSTLIRPVKHLTISCYFPKDNLLTVLAKNCRNLVS
;
A
#
# COMPACT_ATOMS: atom_id res chain seq x y z
N MET A 1 32.11 -6.84 5.55
CA MET A 1 31.06 -5.87 5.21
C MET A 1 29.89 -6.67 4.65
N LEU A 2 28.76 -6.78 5.37
CA LEU A 2 27.61 -7.57 4.89
C LEU A 2 26.95 -6.86 3.70
N ILE A 3 26.65 -7.63 2.66
CA ILE A 3 25.98 -7.18 1.42
C ILE A 3 24.50 -6.90 1.77
N PRO A 4 23.86 -5.86 1.19
CA PRO A 4 22.45 -5.53 1.47
C PRO A 4 21.49 -6.72 1.38
N ASP A 5 21.72 -7.64 0.46
CA ASP A 5 20.90 -8.84 0.28
C ASP A 5 20.93 -9.77 1.51
N VAL A 6 22.08 -9.89 2.17
CA VAL A 6 22.22 -10.72 3.39
C VAL A 6 21.50 -10.07 4.56
N LEU A 7 21.55 -8.73 4.67
CA LEU A 7 20.80 -7.99 5.68
C LEU A 7 19.29 -8.11 5.46
N CYS A 8 18.86 -8.04 4.20
CA CYS A 8 17.45 -8.23 3.84
C CYS A 8 16.94 -9.61 4.24
N GLU A 9 17.70 -10.68 3.99
CA GLU A 9 17.31 -12.03 4.41
C GLU A 9 17.26 -12.16 5.93
N ILE A 10 18.28 -11.69 6.66
CA ILE A 10 18.27 -11.69 8.14
C ILE A 10 17.05 -10.95 8.68
N PHE A 11 16.73 -9.78 8.12
CA PHE A 11 15.60 -8.98 8.57
C PHE A 11 14.25 -9.57 8.19
N LYS A 12 14.14 -10.33 7.08
CA LYS A 12 12.94 -11.12 6.76
C LYS A 12 12.70 -12.21 7.80
N TYR A 13 13.75 -12.90 8.28
CA TYR A 13 13.62 -13.84 9.40
C TYR A 13 13.19 -13.15 10.70
N LEU A 14 13.50 -11.86 10.86
CA LEU A 14 13.03 -11.09 12.00
C LEU A 14 11.58 -10.65 11.82
N ASP A 15 11.08 -10.45 10.60
CA ASP A 15 9.72 -9.99 10.24
C ASP A 15 8.67 -11.11 10.36
N ASP A 16 8.47 -11.59 11.59
CA ASP A 16 7.40 -12.53 11.93
C ASP A 16 6.06 -11.77 12.04
N ARG A 17 5.34 -11.67 10.92
CA ARG A 17 4.03 -11.00 10.84
C ARG A 17 2.87 -11.88 11.30
N ASP A 18 3.17 -13.09 11.78
CA ASP A 18 2.21 -13.94 12.46
C ASP A 18 2.08 -13.49 13.93
N GLU A 19 0.95 -12.83 14.20
CA GLU A 19 0.33 -12.65 15.51
C GLU A 19 1.18 -11.97 16.60
N ILE A 20 1.01 -10.65 16.70
CA ILE A 20 0.79 -9.84 17.91
C ILE A 20 1.44 -8.45 17.70
N VAL A 21 0.61 -7.41 17.68
CA VAL A 21 1.04 -6.02 17.73
C VAL A 21 1.83 -5.80 19.02
N GLY A 22 3.16 -5.77 18.91
CA GLY A 22 4.08 -5.73 20.04
C GLY A 22 5.14 -6.84 20.07
N SER A 23 5.13 -7.75 19.09
CA SER A 23 6.18 -8.78 18.92
C SER A 23 7.59 -8.15 18.91
N ARG A 24 8.57 -8.91 19.44
CA ARG A 24 9.99 -8.53 19.50
C ARG A 24 10.53 -8.05 18.13
N THR A 25 9.98 -8.60 17.05
CA THR A 25 10.19 -8.25 15.64
C THR A 25 10.12 -6.76 15.30
N PHE A 26 9.00 -6.08 15.61
CA PHE A 26 8.82 -4.67 15.25
C PHE A 26 9.81 -3.79 16.03
N ARG A 27 10.15 -4.18 17.26
CA ARG A 27 11.18 -3.50 18.07
C ARG A 27 12.58 -3.73 17.50
N SER A 28 12.88 -4.93 17.00
CA SER A 28 14.16 -5.25 16.39
C SER A 28 14.38 -4.54 15.04
N LEU A 29 13.37 -4.50 14.16
CA LEU A 29 13.47 -3.74 12.90
C LEU A 29 13.54 -2.22 13.14
N HIS A 30 12.82 -1.70 14.13
CA HIS A 30 12.93 -0.29 14.51
C HIS A 30 14.32 0.04 15.08
N ALA A 31 14.92 -0.87 15.85
CA ALA A 31 16.32 -0.70 16.29
C ALA A 31 17.28 -0.67 15.10
N CYS A 32 17.04 -1.47 14.05
CA CYS A 32 17.85 -1.49 12.82
C CYS A 32 17.82 -0.14 12.08
N LEU A 33 16.73 0.64 12.18
CA LEU A 33 16.65 1.99 11.60
C LEU A 33 17.69 2.95 12.18
N LEU A 34 18.12 2.71 13.43
CA LEU A 34 18.99 3.62 14.19
C LEU A 34 20.48 3.21 14.13
N VAL A 35 20.81 2.06 13.54
CA VAL A 35 22.19 1.54 13.54
C VAL A 35 23.08 2.33 12.57
N ASN A 36 22.73 2.37 11.29
CA ASN A 36 23.40 3.16 10.26
C ASN A 36 22.52 3.23 9.00
N ARG A 37 22.94 4.03 8.01
CA ARG A 37 22.20 4.25 6.76
C ARG A 37 21.84 2.96 6.00
N ARG A 38 22.74 1.98 5.91
CA ARG A 38 22.48 0.72 5.18
C ARG A 38 21.47 -0.17 5.88
N TRP A 39 21.55 -0.24 7.20
CA TRP A 39 20.60 -0.99 8.02
C TRP A 39 19.22 -0.31 7.98
N CYS A 40 19.19 1.03 7.99
CA CYS A 40 17.98 1.81 7.82
C CYS A 40 17.32 1.54 6.47
N GLU A 41 18.05 1.68 5.35
CA GLU A 41 17.54 1.40 4.00
C GLU A 41 16.94 -0.02 3.89
N SER A 42 17.64 -1.04 4.42
CA SER A 42 17.19 -2.43 4.38
C SER A 42 15.94 -2.64 5.25
N ALA A 43 15.93 -2.13 6.48
CA ALA A 43 14.80 -2.26 7.39
C ALA A 43 13.55 -1.53 6.87
N VAL A 44 13.71 -0.32 6.29
CA VAL A 44 12.61 0.43 5.68
C VAL A 44 12.00 -0.37 4.52
N SER A 45 12.82 -0.94 3.63
CA SER A 45 12.31 -1.73 2.50
C SER A 45 11.45 -2.93 2.93
N ILE A 46 11.78 -3.54 4.07
CA ILE A 46 11.05 -4.70 4.61
C ILE A 46 9.77 -4.26 5.30
N LEU A 47 9.84 -3.22 6.14
CA LEU A 47 8.66 -2.65 6.80
C LEU A 47 7.63 -2.16 5.77
N TRP A 48 8.08 -1.53 4.69
CA TRP A 48 7.23 -1.01 3.62
C TRP A 48 6.89 -2.06 2.55
N SER A 49 7.32 -3.31 2.71
CA SER A 49 6.89 -4.41 1.83
C SER A 49 5.43 -4.82 2.04
N ASN A 50 4.85 -4.52 3.21
CA ASN A 50 3.46 -4.83 3.56
C ASN A 50 2.85 -3.74 4.46
N PRO A 51 2.73 -2.50 3.97
CA PRO A 51 2.42 -1.35 4.81
C PRO A 51 0.96 -1.41 5.32
N PHE A 52 0.04 -2.01 4.55
CA PHE A 52 -1.37 -2.14 4.89
C PHE A 52 -1.70 -3.39 5.71
N HIS A 53 -0.72 -4.01 6.35
CA HIS A 53 -1.00 -5.18 7.19
C HIS A 53 -1.96 -4.83 8.34
N ARG A 54 -2.91 -5.72 8.64
CA ARG A 54 -4.00 -5.51 9.62
C ARG A 54 -3.49 -5.12 11.01
N CYS A 55 -2.24 -5.44 11.34
CA CYS A 55 -1.58 -5.13 12.60
C CYS A 55 -1.22 -3.62 12.76
N HIS A 56 -1.24 -2.83 11.68
CA HIS A 56 -0.81 -1.42 11.72
C HIS A 56 -1.93 -0.41 12.07
N LYS A 57 -3.03 -0.84 12.73
CA LYS A 57 -4.23 0.00 12.93
C LYS A 57 -3.97 1.39 13.52
N ARG A 58 -2.98 1.56 14.42
CA ARG A 58 -2.67 2.85 15.04
C ARG A 58 -1.89 3.82 14.13
N GLY A 59 -1.23 3.31 13.09
CA GLY A 59 -0.38 4.09 12.17
C GLY A 59 -0.97 4.33 10.79
N GLY A 60 -2.15 3.79 10.48
CA GLY A 60 -2.72 3.83 9.13
C GLY A 60 -2.87 5.23 8.54
N LYS A 61 -3.26 6.22 9.35
CA LYS A 61 -3.38 7.63 8.93
C LYS A 61 -2.02 8.22 8.52
N ALA A 62 -1.00 8.01 9.35
CA ALA A 62 0.35 8.50 9.08
C ALA A 62 0.96 7.83 7.84
N LEU A 63 0.68 6.55 7.63
CA LEU A 63 1.08 5.82 6.44
C LEU A 63 0.46 6.43 5.17
N VAL A 64 -0.86 6.68 5.16
CA VAL A 64 -1.52 7.34 4.02
C VAL A 64 -0.92 8.73 3.79
N GLN A 65 -0.66 9.49 4.84
CA GLN A 65 -0.01 10.79 4.73
C GLN A 65 1.37 10.71 4.06
N ILE A 66 2.20 9.73 4.46
CA ILE A 66 3.54 9.53 3.87
C ILE A 66 3.42 9.21 2.37
N LEU A 67 2.48 8.35 1.97
CA LEU A 67 2.26 8.03 0.57
C LEU A 67 1.77 9.24 -0.23
N LEU A 68 0.87 10.05 0.33
CA LEU A 68 0.41 11.30 -0.31
C LEU A 68 1.52 12.34 -0.45
N ASN A 69 2.50 12.35 0.46
CA ASN A 69 3.70 13.18 0.33
C ASN A 69 4.65 12.68 -0.78
N CYS A 70 4.52 11.43 -1.24
CA CYS A 70 5.27 10.90 -2.37
C CYS A 70 4.71 11.31 -3.74
N LEU A 71 3.54 11.95 -3.77
CA LEU A 71 2.96 12.46 -5.01
C LEU A 71 3.81 13.62 -5.57
N ASN A 72 4.06 13.57 -6.88
CA ASN A 72 4.73 14.64 -7.60
C ASN A 72 3.76 15.84 -7.82
N ASN A 73 4.23 16.90 -8.48
CA ASN A 73 3.38 18.09 -8.64
C ASN A 73 2.18 17.84 -9.57
N GLU A 74 2.36 17.02 -10.60
CA GLU A 74 1.32 16.68 -11.58
C GLU A 74 0.24 15.80 -10.92
N GLU A 75 0.64 14.73 -10.23
CA GLU A 75 -0.26 13.82 -9.50
C GLU A 75 -1.09 14.55 -8.42
N ARG A 76 -0.55 15.62 -7.84
CA ARG A 76 -1.27 16.47 -6.88
C ARG A 76 -2.21 17.45 -7.58
N GLN A 77 -1.82 17.94 -8.76
CA GLN A 77 -2.66 18.80 -9.58
C GLN A 77 -3.88 18.02 -10.09
N ASP A 78 -3.72 16.76 -10.49
CA ASP A 78 -4.82 15.86 -10.86
C ASP A 78 -5.86 15.76 -9.73
N LEU A 79 -5.40 15.54 -8.49
CA LEU A 79 -6.28 15.50 -7.32
C LEU A 79 -7.01 16.84 -7.11
N LEU A 80 -6.31 17.97 -7.28
CA LEU A 80 -6.91 19.29 -7.15
C LEU A 80 -8.01 19.51 -8.19
N GLU A 81 -7.80 19.06 -9.42
CA GLU A 81 -8.78 19.12 -10.52
C GLU A 81 -10.00 18.23 -10.27
N ASP A 82 -9.83 17.11 -9.56
CA ASP A 82 -10.91 16.27 -9.04
C ASP A 82 -11.66 16.93 -7.84
N GLY A 83 -11.26 18.12 -7.41
CA GLY A 83 -11.82 18.82 -6.25
C GLY A 83 -11.26 18.35 -4.90
N ILE A 84 -10.16 17.60 -4.91
CA ILE A 84 -9.55 17.00 -3.72
C ILE A 84 -8.41 17.89 -3.22
N TYR A 85 -8.68 18.63 -2.15
CA TYR A 85 -7.69 19.50 -1.53
C TYR A 85 -6.88 18.72 -0.48
N LEU A 86 -5.57 18.57 -0.74
CA LEU A 86 -4.63 18.04 0.25
C LEU A 86 -4.17 19.20 1.16
N PRO A 87 -4.41 19.14 2.48
CA PRO A 87 -4.16 20.28 3.38
C PRO A 87 -2.68 20.50 3.73
N PHE A 88 -1.79 19.64 3.23
CA PHE A 88 -0.37 19.67 3.57
C PHE A 88 0.46 20.09 2.36
N ASN A 89 1.36 21.06 2.56
CA ASN A 89 2.30 21.48 1.53
C ASN A 89 3.33 20.38 1.26
N LYS A 90 3.86 20.32 0.04
CA LYS A 90 4.91 19.37 -0.40
C LYS A 90 6.28 19.60 0.27
N SER A 91 6.36 20.37 1.36
CA SER A 91 7.62 20.69 2.05
C SER A 91 8.31 19.45 2.61
N ASP A 92 7.55 18.39 2.90
CA ASP A 92 8.09 17.13 3.39
C ASP A 92 8.41 16.19 2.23
N THR A 93 9.58 16.38 1.63
CA THR A 93 10.07 15.45 0.61
C THR A 93 10.37 14.09 1.27
N PRO A 94 9.80 12.98 0.78
CA PRO A 94 10.07 11.66 1.33
C PRO A 94 11.55 11.32 1.27
N ILE A 95 12.09 10.79 2.37
CA ILE A 95 13.50 10.37 2.45
C ILE A 95 13.75 9.13 1.57
N PHE A 96 12.73 8.30 1.38
CA PHE A 96 12.78 7.08 0.58
C PHE A 96 11.63 7.05 -0.41
N ASP A 97 11.81 6.31 -1.50
CA ASP A 97 10.74 5.97 -2.46
C ASP A 97 9.88 4.84 -1.87
N TYR A 98 9.10 5.18 -0.83
CA TYR A 98 8.26 4.22 -0.12
C TYR A 98 7.29 3.44 -1.03
N PRO A 99 6.64 4.05 -2.05
CA PRO A 99 5.74 3.32 -2.94
C PRO A 99 6.40 2.12 -3.63
N ASN A 100 7.66 2.25 -4.03
CA ASN A 100 8.41 1.21 -4.74
C ASN A 100 8.66 -0.05 -3.87
N PHE A 101 8.70 0.11 -2.55
CA PHE A 101 8.91 -1.03 -1.65
C PHE A 101 7.69 -1.95 -1.52
N LEU A 102 6.50 -1.53 -1.96
CA LEU A 102 5.27 -2.33 -1.84
C LEU A 102 5.41 -3.71 -2.52
N LYS A 103 5.24 -4.78 -1.75
CA LYS A 103 5.20 -6.17 -2.25
C LYS A 103 3.89 -6.90 -1.92
N ASN A 104 3.20 -6.51 -0.86
CA ASN A 104 1.97 -7.14 -0.39
C ASN A 104 0.93 -6.06 -0.16
N LEU A 105 -0.24 -6.23 -0.77
CA LEU A 105 -1.34 -5.28 -0.68
C LEU A 105 -2.57 -5.97 -0.11
N ASP A 106 -2.92 -5.59 1.11
CA ASP A 106 -4.22 -5.85 1.69
C ASP A 106 -5.16 -4.70 1.33
N TYR A 107 -5.89 -4.86 0.24
CA TYR A 107 -6.63 -3.74 -0.35
C TYR A 107 -7.79 -3.27 0.56
N TYR A 108 -8.40 -4.19 1.31
CA TYR A 108 -9.41 -3.83 2.30
C TYR A 108 -8.85 -2.94 3.40
N GLN A 109 -7.65 -3.24 3.91
CA GLN A 109 -7.03 -2.40 4.92
C GLN A 109 -6.59 -1.05 4.37
N MET A 110 -6.13 -0.99 3.12
CA MET A 110 -5.88 0.26 2.43
C MET A 110 -7.14 1.14 2.40
N ILE A 111 -8.30 0.60 2.03
CA ILE A 111 -9.59 1.32 2.06
C ILE A 111 -9.89 1.86 3.46
N LEU A 112 -9.72 1.05 4.50
CA LEU A 112 -9.96 1.47 5.88
C LEU A 112 -9.00 2.59 6.32
N PHE A 113 -7.72 2.51 5.94
CA PHE A 113 -6.73 3.51 6.30
C PHE A 113 -6.98 4.82 5.57
N VAL A 114 -7.33 4.78 4.28
CA VAL A 114 -7.71 5.97 3.51
C VAL A 114 -8.96 6.61 4.12
N ARG A 115 -10.02 5.85 4.40
CA ARG A 115 -11.21 6.38 5.11
C ARG A 115 -10.87 7.06 6.42
N SER A 116 -9.99 6.43 7.21
CA SER A 116 -9.55 6.96 8.49
C SER A 116 -8.72 8.24 8.35
N TRP A 117 -7.96 8.37 7.27
CA TRP A 117 -7.22 9.59 6.95
C TRP A 117 -8.16 10.70 6.47
N CYS A 118 -9.08 10.40 5.54
CA CYS A 118 -10.09 11.34 5.05
C CYS A 118 -10.96 11.87 6.20
N SER A 119 -11.31 11.03 7.18
CA SER A 119 -12.05 11.47 8.36
C SER A 119 -11.30 12.47 9.26
N LEU A 120 -10.01 12.73 9.05
CA LEU A 120 -9.30 13.82 9.72
C LEU A 120 -9.61 15.19 9.10
N LEU A 121 -10.13 15.19 7.88
CA LEU A 121 -10.42 16.38 7.08
C LEU A 121 -11.90 16.75 7.10
N ASP A 122 -12.68 16.04 7.93
CA ASP A 122 -14.15 16.09 7.95
C ASP A 122 -14.84 15.81 6.60
N ASP A 123 -14.10 15.25 5.62
CA ASP A 123 -14.63 14.77 4.35
C ASP A 123 -14.51 13.25 4.30
N THR A 124 -15.63 12.57 4.47
CA THR A 124 -15.72 11.09 4.34
C THR A 124 -16.52 10.69 3.12
N SER A 125 -16.72 11.61 2.18
CA SER A 125 -17.46 11.31 0.95
C SER A 125 -16.78 10.17 0.20
N ASP A 126 -17.59 9.26 -0.33
CA ASP A 126 -17.09 8.12 -1.07
C ASP A 126 -16.29 8.56 -2.30
N GLN A 127 -16.65 9.70 -2.90
CA GLN A 127 -15.90 10.32 -4.00
C GLN A 127 -14.47 10.67 -3.56
N TYR A 128 -14.30 11.32 -2.40
CA TYR A 128 -13.00 11.71 -1.89
C TYR A 128 -12.13 10.47 -1.59
N VAL A 129 -12.72 9.45 -0.95
CA VAL A 129 -12.03 8.18 -0.67
C VAL A 129 -11.61 7.47 -1.96
N VAL A 130 -12.48 7.41 -2.97
CA VAL A 130 -12.20 6.80 -4.28
C VAL A 130 -11.07 7.54 -5.01
N ALA A 131 -11.07 8.87 -4.99
CA ALA A 131 -10.03 9.66 -5.62
C ALA A 131 -8.66 9.41 -4.98
N ILE A 132 -8.58 9.42 -3.64
CA ILE A 132 -7.34 9.10 -2.92
C ILE A 132 -6.88 7.67 -3.20
N LEU A 133 -7.78 6.68 -3.18
CA LEU A 133 -7.45 5.29 -3.51
C LEU A 133 -6.87 5.16 -4.93
N ARG A 134 -7.51 5.80 -5.92
CA ARG A 134 -7.07 5.82 -7.31
C ARG A 134 -5.66 6.41 -7.43
N SER A 135 -5.42 7.57 -6.81
CA SER A 135 -4.11 8.23 -6.86
C SER A 135 -3.02 7.41 -6.19
N LEU A 136 -3.31 6.73 -5.08
CA LEU A 136 -2.35 5.84 -4.44
C LEU A 136 -2.06 4.59 -5.29
N LEU A 137 -3.06 3.98 -5.91
CA LEU A 137 -2.86 2.84 -6.81
C LEU A 137 -2.03 3.23 -8.04
N ARG A 138 -2.30 4.39 -8.64
CA ARG A 138 -1.49 4.95 -9.73
C ARG A 138 -0.06 5.22 -9.29
N LEU A 139 0.14 5.84 -8.13
CA LEU A 139 1.47 6.07 -7.55
C LEU A 139 2.26 4.75 -7.43
N PHE A 140 1.67 3.67 -6.94
CA PHE A 140 2.36 2.38 -6.88
C PHE A 140 2.69 1.82 -8.27
N ALA A 141 1.77 1.93 -9.23
CA ALA A 141 1.98 1.50 -10.60
C ALA A 141 3.13 2.28 -11.28
N ASP A 142 3.14 3.60 -11.14
CA ASP A 142 4.11 4.50 -11.77
C ASP A 142 5.50 4.39 -11.16
N ARG A 143 5.58 4.15 -9.84
CA ARG A 143 6.85 3.86 -9.15
C ARG A 143 7.30 2.41 -9.33
N SER A 144 6.71 1.67 -10.28
CA SER A 144 7.09 0.30 -10.66
C SER A 144 7.07 -0.68 -9.48
N ALA A 145 6.17 -0.48 -8.53
CA ALA A 145 6.01 -1.42 -7.41
C ALA A 145 5.66 -2.80 -7.96
N SER A 146 6.45 -3.80 -7.57
CA SER A 146 6.26 -5.18 -8.01
C SER A 146 5.46 -5.96 -6.98
N LEU A 147 4.14 -5.91 -7.10
CA LEU A 147 3.23 -6.59 -6.19
C LEU A 147 3.35 -8.12 -6.33
N SER A 148 3.66 -8.79 -5.22
CA SER A 148 3.78 -10.25 -5.14
C SER A 148 2.51 -10.90 -4.59
N SER A 149 1.86 -10.24 -3.63
CA SER A 149 0.62 -10.70 -3.00
C SER A 149 -0.46 -9.62 -3.03
N LEU A 150 -1.66 -9.99 -3.44
CA LEU A 150 -2.86 -9.16 -3.39
C LEU A 150 -3.93 -9.89 -2.59
N THR A 151 -4.41 -9.25 -1.52
CA THR A 151 -5.48 -9.76 -0.68
C THR A 151 -6.70 -8.85 -0.80
N ILE A 152 -7.80 -9.42 -1.29
CA ILE A 152 -9.08 -8.75 -1.47
C ILE A 152 -10.10 -9.38 -0.53
N ARG A 153 -10.64 -8.57 0.37
CA ARG A 153 -11.62 -8.98 1.37
C ARG A 153 -12.67 -7.89 1.47
N SER A 154 -13.89 -8.23 1.83
CA SER A 154 -14.99 -7.28 1.91
C SER A 154 -15.86 -7.66 3.09
N ALA A 155 -16.36 -6.67 3.81
CA ALA A 155 -17.38 -6.82 4.85
C ALA A 155 -18.79 -6.42 4.34
N GLY A 156 -18.94 -6.20 3.03
CA GLY A 156 -20.18 -5.75 2.37
C GLY A 156 -20.16 -4.26 1.99
N LEU A 157 -20.80 -3.95 0.85
CA LEU A 157 -21.22 -2.61 0.36
C LEU A 157 -20.16 -1.65 -0.24
N ASP A 158 -19.02 -2.13 -0.75
CA ASP A 158 -17.95 -1.26 -1.30
C ASP A 158 -17.52 -1.59 -2.75
N ASP A 159 -18.40 -2.20 -3.55
CA ASP A 159 -18.07 -2.73 -4.89
C ASP A 159 -17.30 -1.73 -5.79
N ASP A 160 -17.71 -0.46 -5.81
CA ASP A 160 -17.12 0.53 -6.71
C ASP A 160 -15.65 0.84 -6.37
N LYS A 161 -15.27 0.72 -5.09
CA LYS A 161 -13.87 0.90 -4.64
C LYS A 161 -12.99 -0.26 -5.10
N PHE A 162 -13.54 -1.46 -5.19
CA PHE A 162 -12.82 -2.63 -5.72
C PHE A 162 -12.67 -2.59 -7.24
N MET A 163 -13.59 -1.94 -7.95
CA MET A 163 -13.47 -1.73 -9.41
C MET A 163 -12.25 -0.88 -9.80
N LEU A 164 -11.65 -0.12 -8.87
CA LEU A 164 -10.38 0.58 -9.12
C LEU A 164 -9.23 -0.39 -9.43
N LEU A 165 -9.24 -1.61 -8.88
CA LEU A 165 -8.25 -2.65 -9.22
C LEU A 165 -8.43 -3.16 -10.66
N ALA A 166 -9.60 -2.96 -11.26
CA ALA A 166 -9.86 -3.32 -12.65
C ALA A 166 -9.48 -2.21 -13.64
N SER A 167 -8.99 -1.06 -13.17
CA SER A 167 -8.68 0.05 -14.06
C SER A 167 -7.40 -0.20 -14.87
N PRO A 168 -7.33 0.25 -16.14
CA PRO A 168 -6.16 0.02 -16.99
C PRO A 168 -4.85 0.55 -16.40
N GLU A 169 -4.91 1.66 -15.67
CA GLU A 169 -3.76 2.33 -15.06
C GLU A 169 -3.13 1.50 -13.94
N VAL A 170 -3.90 0.62 -13.30
CA VAL A 170 -3.44 -0.24 -12.19
C VAL A 170 -2.97 -1.62 -12.69
N SER A 171 -3.17 -1.92 -13.98
CA SER A 171 -2.87 -3.23 -14.54
C SER A 171 -1.39 -3.63 -14.41
N THR A 172 -0.46 -2.67 -14.50
CA THR A 172 0.98 -2.88 -14.34
C THR A 172 1.34 -3.34 -12.92
N LEU A 173 0.65 -2.81 -11.91
CA LEU A 173 0.82 -3.18 -10.50
C LEU A 173 0.35 -4.61 -10.23
N ILE A 174 -0.73 -5.05 -10.87
CA ILE A 174 -1.38 -6.34 -10.61
C ILE A 174 -0.76 -7.49 -11.43
N ARG A 175 -0.22 -7.19 -12.62
CA ARG A 175 0.41 -8.19 -13.49
C ARG A 175 1.46 -9.11 -12.82
N PRO A 176 2.37 -8.62 -11.94
CA PRO A 176 3.36 -9.47 -11.29
C PRO A 176 2.82 -10.33 -10.13
N VAL A 177 1.54 -10.19 -9.75
CA VAL A 177 0.96 -10.90 -8.59
C VAL A 177 1.06 -12.41 -8.76
N LYS A 178 1.61 -13.06 -7.73
CA LYS A 178 1.78 -14.52 -7.63
C LYS A 178 0.79 -15.17 -6.67
N HIS A 179 0.42 -14.43 -5.62
CA HIS A 179 -0.51 -14.88 -4.60
C HIS A 179 -1.73 -13.96 -4.58
N LEU A 180 -2.90 -14.49 -4.93
CA LEU A 180 -4.15 -13.76 -4.92
C LEU A 180 -5.10 -14.43 -3.93
N THR A 181 -5.44 -13.71 -2.86
CA THR A 181 -6.39 -14.18 -1.86
C THR A 181 -7.67 -13.38 -1.98
N ILE A 182 -8.78 -14.05 -2.26
CA ILE A 182 -10.10 -13.43 -2.34
C ILE A 182 -10.99 -14.05 -1.27
N SER A 183 -11.40 -13.26 -0.29
CA SER A 183 -12.32 -13.69 0.77
C SER A 183 -13.47 -12.69 0.91
N CYS A 184 -14.31 -12.63 -0.13
CA CYS A 184 -15.49 -11.77 -0.17
C CYS A 184 -16.53 -12.30 -1.15
N TYR A 185 -17.78 -11.93 -0.90
CA TYR A 185 -18.88 -12.09 -1.83
C TYR A 185 -18.88 -10.90 -2.79
N PHE A 186 -18.63 -11.12 -4.08
CA PHE A 186 -18.77 -10.08 -5.10
C PHE A 186 -20.13 -10.23 -5.78
N PRO A 187 -20.99 -9.21 -5.72
CA PRO A 187 -22.24 -9.19 -6.50
C PRO A 187 -22.01 -9.02 -8.00
N LYS A 188 -20.84 -8.52 -8.43
CA LYS A 188 -20.52 -8.18 -9.83
C LYS A 188 -19.33 -9.00 -10.37
N ASP A 189 -19.57 -9.79 -11.40
CA ASP A 189 -18.61 -10.75 -12.00
C ASP A 189 -17.42 -10.10 -12.75
N ASN A 190 -17.50 -8.79 -13.03
CA ASN A 190 -16.52 -8.13 -13.88
C ASN A 190 -15.13 -8.01 -13.22
N LEU A 191 -15.06 -7.78 -11.90
CA LEU A 191 -13.78 -7.68 -11.20
C LEU A 191 -12.98 -8.99 -11.29
N LEU A 192 -13.62 -10.12 -11.04
CA LEU A 192 -12.97 -11.44 -11.16
C LEU A 192 -12.48 -11.70 -12.58
N THR A 193 -13.27 -11.31 -13.58
CA THR A 193 -12.90 -11.43 -14.99
C THR A 193 -11.66 -10.60 -15.34
N VAL A 194 -11.58 -9.35 -14.83
CA VAL A 194 -10.43 -8.47 -15.07
C VAL A 194 -9.19 -8.96 -14.31
N LEU A 195 -9.34 -9.39 -13.06
CA LEU A 195 -8.25 -9.99 -12.29
C LEU A 195 -7.71 -11.24 -12.97
N ALA A 196 -8.58 -12.12 -13.50
CA ALA A 196 -8.16 -13.30 -14.25
C ALA A 196 -7.36 -12.95 -15.51
N LYS A 197 -7.68 -11.85 -16.20
CA LYS A 197 -6.94 -11.40 -17.39
C LYS A 197 -5.56 -10.82 -17.07
N ASN A 198 -5.43 -10.18 -15.90
CA ASN A 198 -4.23 -9.42 -15.50
C ASN A 198 -3.28 -10.22 -14.61
N CYS A 199 -3.78 -11.04 -13.68
CA CYS A 199 -2.99 -11.90 -12.79
C CYS A 199 -2.52 -13.17 -13.49
N ARG A 200 -1.51 -13.07 -14.36
CA ARG A 200 -1.06 -14.21 -15.20
C ARG A 200 -0.04 -15.14 -14.54
N ASN A 201 0.46 -14.79 -13.36
CA ASN A 201 1.57 -15.49 -12.69
C ASN A 201 1.15 -16.20 -11.39
N LEU A 202 -0.14 -16.53 -11.25
CA LEU A 202 -0.66 -17.17 -10.03
C LEU A 202 -0.02 -18.54 -9.83
N VAL A 203 0.49 -18.77 -8.62
CA VAL A 203 1.03 -20.07 -8.20
C VAL A 203 -0.04 -20.78 -7.36
N SER A 204 -0.35 -22.04 -7.72
CA SER A 204 -1.33 -22.89 -7.02
C SER A 204 -0.78 -23.46 -5.72
#